data_AF-A0A0P4UKB2-F1
#
_entry.id   AF-A0A0P4UKB2-F1
#
_cell.length_a   1.000
_cell.length_b   1.000
_cell.length_c   1.000
_cell.angle_alpha   90.00
_cell.angle_beta   90.00
_cell.angle_gamma   90.00
#
_symmetry.space_group_name_H-M   'P 1'
#
loop_
_entity.id
_entity.type
_entity.pdbx_description
1 polymer ?
#
loop_
_entity_poly.entity_id
_entity_poly.type
_entity_poly.pdbx_seq_one_letter_code
_entity_poly.pdbx_strand_id
1 'polypeptide(L)'
;MQIKLPVGYKEFCQMFGNGCFGESFVCIDCPSLQYLRIQSISNSEIIEAAKSLFRLNPDYDPTVQELLGNAYVFGLGVSGTIFIFDLRTYDQTDEQYDVYAIDDDGHAYKVDRDFYSFIENFCLGTALENFQQLFRIMTYEMEYPVNRFTAIPGIQEPSD
;
A
#
# COMPACT_ATOMS: atom_id res chain seq x y z
N MET A 1 6.51 -22.67 4.51
CA MET A 1 5.78 -22.05 5.63
C MET A 1 4.30 -22.01 5.27
N GLN A 2 3.39 -22.35 6.19
CA GLN A 2 1.95 -22.20 5.97
C GLN A 2 1.52 -20.86 6.59
N ILE A 3 1.00 -19.95 5.77
CA ILE A 3 0.55 -18.62 6.19
C ILE A 3 -0.88 -18.73 6.75
N LYS A 4 -1.14 -18.07 7.88
CA LYS A 4 -2.50 -17.94 8.45
C LYS A 4 -2.99 -16.53 8.21
N LEU A 5 -3.94 -16.32 7.31
CA LEU A 5 -4.47 -14.97 7.06
C LEU A 5 -5.18 -14.40 8.31
N PRO A 6 -4.98 -13.10 8.64
CA PRO A 6 -5.66 -12.46 9.75
C PRO A 6 -7.17 -12.58 9.66
N VAL A 7 -7.84 -12.65 10.81
CA VAL A 7 -9.31 -12.82 10.86
C VAL A 7 -10.05 -11.71 10.11
N GLY A 8 -9.73 -10.45 10.37
CA GLY A 8 -10.39 -9.32 9.71
C GLY A 8 -10.12 -9.25 8.21
N TYR A 9 -8.91 -9.60 7.78
CA TYR A 9 -8.56 -9.65 6.36
C TYR A 9 -9.30 -10.78 5.61
N LYS A 10 -9.45 -11.96 6.22
CA LYS A 10 -10.26 -13.06 5.64
C LYS A 10 -11.70 -12.63 5.43
N GLU A 11 -12.31 -12.02 6.45
CA GLU A 11 -13.68 -11.54 6.39
C GLU A 11 -13.85 -10.48 5.30
N PHE A 12 -12.92 -9.51 5.25
CA PHE A 12 -12.89 -8.49 4.20
C PHE A 12 -12.86 -9.14 2.80
N CYS A 13 -11.95 -10.08 2.58
CA CYS A 13 -11.83 -10.74 1.28
C CYS A 13 -13.04 -11.58 0.89
N GLN A 14 -13.75 -12.16 1.85
CA GLN A 14 -14.99 -12.89 1.59
C GLN A 14 -16.16 -11.97 1.25
N MET A 15 -16.20 -10.80 1.89
CA MET A 15 -17.29 -9.82 1.75
C MET A 15 -17.13 -8.94 0.52
N PHE A 16 -15.93 -8.43 0.28
CA PHE A 16 -15.66 -7.37 -0.69
C PHE A 16 -14.75 -7.82 -1.83
N GLY A 17 -13.93 -8.86 -1.63
CA GLY A 17 -12.88 -9.22 -2.57
C GLY A 17 -11.79 -8.14 -2.61
N ASN A 18 -11.32 -7.77 -3.80
CA ASN A 18 -10.37 -6.67 -3.96
C ASN A 18 -11.10 -5.33 -3.89
N GLY A 19 -10.44 -4.28 -3.39
CA GLY A 19 -11.02 -2.94 -3.36
C GLY A 19 -9.99 -1.86 -3.10
N CYS A 20 -10.32 -0.62 -3.47
CA CYS A 20 -9.49 0.54 -3.17
C CYS A 20 -10.26 1.56 -2.32
N PHE A 21 -9.55 2.26 -1.43
CA PHE A 21 -10.10 3.18 -0.45
C PHE A 21 -9.53 4.58 -0.59
N GLY A 22 -10.40 5.56 -0.30
CA GLY A 22 -10.03 6.98 -0.15
C GLY A 22 -9.54 7.66 -1.42
N GLU A 23 -9.23 8.95 -1.30
CA GLU A 23 -8.49 9.71 -2.33
C GLU A 23 -7.02 9.31 -2.41
N SER A 24 -6.50 8.66 -1.36
CA SER A 24 -5.13 8.15 -1.28
C SER A 24 -4.93 6.81 -2.02
N PHE A 25 -5.96 6.32 -2.72
CA PHE A 25 -5.94 5.10 -3.55
C PHE A 25 -5.19 3.93 -2.89
N VAL A 26 -5.53 3.60 -1.65
CA VAL A 26 -5.02 2.38 -1.01
C VAL A 26 -5.82 1.20 -1.55
N CYS A 27 -5.18 0.36 -2.36
CA CYS A 27 -5.76 -0.83 -2.94
C CYS A 27 -5.39 -2.07 -2.13
N ILE A 28 -6.40 -2.82 -1.73
CA ILE A 28 -6.29 -4.09 -1.03
C ILE A 28 -6.50 -5.21 -2.04
N ASP A 29 -5.47 -6.03 -2.19
CA ASP A 29 -5.46 -7.21 -3.03
C ASP A 29 -5.80 -8.41 -2.15
N CYS A 30 -6.90 -9.09 -2.45
CA CYS A 30 -7.35 -10.27 -1.77
C CYS A 30 -6.93 -11.54 -2.49
N PRO A 31 -6.57 -12.59 -1.73
CA PRO A 31 -6.14 -13.80 -2.36
C PRO A 31 -7.27 -14.50 -3.10
N SER A 32 -7.02 -14.95 -4.32
CA SER A 32 -7.95 -15.90 -4.93
C SER A 32 -7.81 -17.22 -4.18
N LEU A 33 -8.92 -17.71 -3.61
CA LEU A 33 -8.97 -18.97 -2.86
C LEU A 33 -8.42 -20.15 -3.67
N GLN A 34 -8.49 -20.07 -5.00
CA GLN A 34 -7.96 -21.10 -5.90
C GLN A 34 -6.44 -21.03 -6.10
N TYR A 35 -5.80 -19.91 -5.73
CA TYR A 35 -4.45 -19.56 -6.16
C TYR A 35 -3.56 -19.00 -5.06
N LEU A 36 -3.85 -19.25 -3.78
CA LEU A 36 -2.99 -18.85 -2.65
C LEU A 36 -1.50 -19.18 -2.87
N ARG A 37 -1.19 -20.33 -3.47
CA ARG A 37 0.19 -20.71 -3.83
C ARG A 37 0.79 -19.82 -4.92
N ILE A 38 0.02 -19.45 -5.95
CA ILE A 38 0.49 -18.59 -7.04
C ILE A 38 0.66 -17.15 -6.54
N GLN A 39 -0.22 -16.67 -5.67
CA GLN A 39 -0.03 -15.35 -5.04
C GLN A 39 1.15 -15.30 -4.08
N SER A 40 1.52 -16.43 -3.46
CA SER A 40 2.78 -16.50 -2.71
C SER A 40 4.00 -16.28 -3.63
N ILE A 41 3.92 -16.73 -4.88
CA ILE A 41 4.96 -16.51 -5.91
C ILE A 41 4.94 -15.04 -6.37
N SER A 42 3.76 -14.48 -6.66
CA SER A 42 3.64 -13.06 -7.04
C SER A 42 4.11 -12.13 -5.91
N ASN A 43 3.81 -12.45 -4.65
CA ASN A 43 4.36 -11.72 -3.51
C ASN A 43 5.88 -11.84 -3.44
N SER A 44 6.45 -13.00 -3.78
CA SER A 44 7.91 -13.14 -3.85
C SER A 44 8.53 -12.28 -4.95
N GLU A 45 7.88 -12.13 -6.11
CA GLU A 45 8.35 -11.26 -7.19
C GLU A 45 8.28 -9.78 -6.80
N ILE A 46 7.18 -9.34 -6.19
CA ILE A 46 7.02 -7.97 -5.66
C ILE A 46 8.08 -7.70 -4.59
N ILE A 47 8.29 -8.65 -3.67
CA ILE A 47 9.30 -8.56 -2.61
C ILE A 47 10.71 -8.46 -3.20
N GLU A 48 11.06 -9.28 -4.19
CA GLU A 48 12.38 -9.24 -4.81
C GLU A 48 12.59 -7.97 -5.65
N ALA A 49 11.55 -7.47 -6.31
CA ALA A 49 11.59 -6.17 -6.98
C ALA A 49 11.81 -5.04 -5.97
N ALA A 50 11.05 -5.01 -4.87
CA ALA A 50 11.19 -4.04 -3.79
C ALA A 50 12.60 -4.08 -3.19
N LYS A 51 13.11 -5.27 -2.84
CA LYS A 51 14.49 -5.43 -2.34
C LYS A 51 15.52 -4.89 -3.32
N SER A 52 15.33 -5.14 -4.62
CA SER A 52 16.28 -4.70 -5.65
C SER A 52 16.26 -3.19 -5.83
N LEU A 53 15.08 -2.57 -5.81
CA LEU A 53 14.91 -1.12 -5.88
C LEU A 53 15.53 -0.43 -4.66
N PHE A 54 15.17 -0.88 -3.46
CA PHE A 54 15.62 -0.23 -2.23
C PHE A 54 17.12 -0.36 -1.99
N ARG A 55 17.75 -1.46 -2.43
CA ARG A 55 19.22 -1.61 -2.38
C ARG A 55 20.00 -0.54 -3.15
N LEU A 56 19.37 0.14 -4.10
CA LEU A 56 19.98 1.24 -4.84
C LEU A 56 19.87 2.57 -4.08
N ASN A 57 19.02 2.65 -3.05
CA ASN A 57 18.88 3.82 -2.21
C ASN A 57 19.98 3.84 -1.13
N PRO A 58 20.85 4.88 -1.06
CA PRO A 58 21.87 4.99 -0.02
C PRO A 58 21.31 5.11 1.40
N ASP A 59 20.06 5.58 1.55
CA ASP A 59 19.40 5.74 2.85
C ASP A 59 18.58 4.51 3.27
N TYR A 60 18.72 3.41 2.51
CA TYR A 60 18.00 2.17 2.75
C TYR A 60 18.21 1.60 4.16
N ASP A 61 17.12 1.37 4.88
CA ASP A 61 17.14 0.68 6.15
C ASP A 61 17.27 -0.85 5.94
N PRO A 62 18.39 -1.48 6.35
CA PRO A 62 18.60 -2.91 6.17
C PRO A 62 17.57 -3.78 6.91
N THR A 63 16.89 -3.26 7.94
CA THR A 63 15.82 -3.97 8.66
C THR A 63 14.62 -4.27 7.76
N VAL A 64 14.39 -3.45 6.72
CA VAL A 64 13.34 -3.68 5.72
C VAL A 64 13.60 -4.94 4.91
N GLN A 65 14.87 -5.35 4.75
CA GLN A 65 15.20 -6.57 4.01
C GLN A 65 14.78 -7.82 4.79
N GLU A 66 14.98 -7.79 6.10
CA GLU A 66 14.53 -8.85 7.01
C GLU A 66 13.00 -8.90 7.08
N LEU A 67 12.37 -7.73 7.16
CA LEU A 67 10.92 -7.58 7.16
C LEU A 67 10.30 -8.16 5.89
N LEU A 68 10.77 -7.73 4.71
CA LEU A 68 10.33 -8.23 3.41
C LEU A 68 10.59 -9.74 3.24
N GLY A 69 11.64 -10.29 3.84
CA GLY A 69 11.90 -11.73 3.86
C GLY A 69 10.84 -12.56 4.59
N ASN A 70 10.05 -11.92 5.45
CA ASN A 70 8.98 -12.54 6.24
C ASN A 70 7.63 -11.84 6.04
N ALA A 71 7.42 -11.19 4.90
CA ALA A 71 6.23 -10.40 4.63
C ALA A 71 5.18 -11.17 3.81
N TYR A 72 3.91 -10.82 4.02
CA TYR A 72 2.85 -11.05 3.05
C TYR A 72 2.33 -9.71 2.54
N VAL A 73 2.53 -9.43 1.26
CA VAL A 73 1.98 -8.24 0.61
C VAL A 73 0.49 -8.43 0.41
N PHE A 74 -0.31 -7.48 0.87
CA PHE A 74 -1.77 -7.51 0.76
C PHE A 74 -2.36 -6.24 0.14
N GLY A 75 -1.54 -5.22 -0.12
CA GLY A 75 -2.03 -4.00 -0.75
C GLY A 75 -0.93 -3.08 -1.23
N LEU A 76 -1.35 -2.12 -2.04
CA LEU A 76 -0.51 -1.08 -2.63
C LEU A 76 -1.17 0.28 -2.44
N GLY A 77 -0.38 1.30 -2.17
CA GLY A 77 -0.83 2.68 -2.05
C GLY A 77 -0.29 3.56 -3.16
N VAL A 78 -0.59 4.85 -3.06
CA VAL A 78 0.01 5.87 -3.92
C VAL A 78 1.54 5.88 -3.82
N SER A 79 2.17 6.30 -4.92
CA SER A 79 3.62 6.42 -5.05
C SER A 79 4.40 5.14 -4.76
N GLY A 80 3.77 3.96 -5.00
CA GLY A 80 4.46 2.69 -4.83
C GLY A 80 4.61 2.25 -3.37
N THR A 81 3.86 2.86 -2.44
CA THR A 81 3.79 2.37 -1.05
C THR A 81 3.29 0.93 -1.04
N ILE A 82 3.96 0.04 -0.29
CA ILE A 82 3.59 -1.36 -0.17
C ILE A 82 3.05 -1.63 1.23
N PHE A 83 1.90 -2.29 1.32
CA PHE A 83 1.32 -2.73 2.59
C PHE A 83 1.55 -4.22 2.80
N ILE A 84 2.08 -4.57 3.97
CA ILE A 84 2.45 -5.93 4.31
C ILE A 84 1.98 -6.34 5.70
N PHE A 85 1.74 -7.64 5.88
CA PHE A 85 1.71 -8.28 7.19
C PHE A 85 3.09 -8.84 7.52
N ASP A 86 3.63 -8.55 8.71
CA ASP A 86 4.84 -9.22 9.21
C ASP A 86 4.50 -10.60 9.76
N LEU A 87 4.84 -11.65 9.00
CA LEU A 87 4.48 -13.03 9.30
C LEU A 87 5.16 -13.60 10.57
N ARG A 88 6.14 -12.89 11.13
CA ARG A 88 6.80 -13.27 12.40
C ARG A 88 5.96 -12.90 13.63
N THR A 89 5.01 -11.98 13.47
CA THR A 89 4.32 -11.31 14.60
C THR A 89 2.92 -11.86 14.91
N TYR A 90 2.60 -13.05 14.38
CA TYR A 90 1.29 -13.68 14.61
C TYR A 90 1.03 -13.87 16.11
N ASP A 91 -0.10 -13.39 16.60
CA ASP A 91 -0.58 -13.76 17.92
C ASP A 91 -1.83 -14.64 17.81
N GLN A 92 -1.89 -15.67 18.65
CA GLN A 92 -2.98 -16.66 18.62
C GLN A 92 -4.25 -16.18 19.32
N THR A 93 -4.15 -15.14 20.14
CA THR A 93 -5.24 -14.58 20.94
C THR A 93 -6.08 -13.64 20.10
N ASP A 94 -5.43 -12.76 19.32
CA ASP A 94 -6.11 -11.81 18.43
C ASP A 94 -6.21 -12.30 16.97
N GLU A 95 -5.44 -13.33 16.59
CA GLU A 95 -5.33 -13.84 15.22
C GLU A 95 -4.89 -12.77 14.20
N GLN A 96 -4.00 -11.86 14.62
CA GLN A 96 -3.50 -10.76 13.81
C GLN A 96 -1.98 -10.82 13.60
N TYR A 97 -1.51 -10.05 12.61
CA TYR A 97 -0.11 -9.69 12.41
C TYR A 97 0.05 -8.19 12.56
N ASP A 98 1.26 -7.74 12.88
CA ASP A 98 1.60 -6.33 12.71
C ASP A 98 1.56 -5.94 11.23
N VAL A 99 0.97 -4.77 10.95
CA VAL A 99 0.80 -4.18 9.62
C VAL A 99 1.86 -3.12 9.42
N TYR A 100 2.57 -3.19 8.31
CA TYR A 100 3.57 -2.21 7.92
C TYR A 100 3.24 -1.57 6.57
N ALA A 101 3.54 -0.28 6.46
CA ALA A 101 3.65 0.43 5.19
C ALA A 101 5.13 0.63 4.88
N ILE A 102 5.53 0.36 3.65
CA ILE A 102 6.88 0.61 3.15
C ILE A 102 6.78 1.64 2.05
N ASP A 103 7.48 2.77 2.19
CA ASP A 103 7.50 3.83 1.18
C ASP A 103 8.43 3.50 0.00
N ASP A 104 8.50 4.39 -0.98
CA ASP A 104 9.36 4.28 -2.17
C ASP A 104 10.85 4.43 -1.88
N ASP A 105 11.19 5.09 -0.76
CA ASP A 105 12.56 5.18 -0.26
C ASP A 105 13.03 3.89 0.44
N GLY A 106 12.10 3.00 0.79
CA GLY A 106 12.38 1.73 1.45
C GLY A 106 12.46 1.86 2.97
N HIS A 107 11.79 2.85 3.57
CA HIS A 107 11.54 2.92 5.01
C HIS A 107 10.27 2.15 5.36
N ALA A 108 10.29 1.44 6.49
CA ALA A 108 9.15 0.71 6.99
C ALA A 108 8.54 1.39 8.22
N TYR A 109 7.23 1.55 8.20
CA TYR A 109 6.44 2.13 9.29
C TYR A 109 5.42 1.12 9.76
N LYS A 110 5.43 0.79 11.05
CA LYS A 110 4.33 0.03 11.65
C LYS A 110 3.09 0.93 11.70
N VAL A 111 2.04 0.57 10.98
CA VAL A 111 0.84 1.39 10.86
C VAL A 111 -0.29 0.90 11.75
N ASP A 112 -0.40 -0.41 11.94
CA ASP A 112 -1.42 -0.99 12.82
C ASP A 112 -1.03 -2.42 13.21
N ARG A 113 -1.93 -3.09 13.94
CA ARG A 113 -1.95 -4.53 14.19
C ARG A 113 -3.29 -5.12 13.81
N ASP A 114 -4.37 -4.39 13.96
CA ASP A 114 -5.69 -4.88 13.58
C ASP A 114 -6.03 -4.41 12.15
N PHE A 115 -6.46 -5.35 11.30
CA PHE A 115 -6.75 -5.04 9.90
C PHE A 115 -7.86 -4.00 9.73
N TYR A 116 -8.94 -4.06 10.52
CA TYR A 116 -10.03 -3.09 10.39
C TYR A 116 -9.67 -1.73 10.98
N SER A 117 -8.87 -1.70 12.04
CA SER A 117 -8.28 -0.49 12.58
C SER A 117 -7.39 0.19 11.54
N PHE A 118 -6.62 -0.59 10.77
CA PHE A 118 -5.90 -0.09 9.60
C PHE A 118 -6.84 0.49 8.54
N ILE A 119 -7.92 -0.21 8.16
CA ILE A 119 -8.87 0.32 7.17
C ILE A 119 -9.51 1.63 7.66
N GLU A 120 -9.97 1.68 8.91
CA GLU A 120 -10.62 2.84 9.50
C GLU A 120 -9.66 4.03 9.60
N ASN A 121 -8.55 3.84 10.32
CA ASN A 121 -7.63 4.92 10.67
C ASN A 121 -6.82 5.39 9.47
N PHE A 122 -6.32 4.43 8.67
CA PHE A 122 -5.39 4.71 7.57
C PHE A 122 -6.11 4.89 6.24
N CYS A 123 -6.95 3.94 5.84
CA CYS A 123 -7.50 3.93 4.48
C CYS A 123 -8.68 4.89 4.31
N LEU A 124 -9.54 5.00 5.34
CA LEU A 124 -10.69 5.89 5.36
C LEU A 124 -10.38 7.24 6.00
N GLY A 125 -9.24 7.35 6.68
CA GLY A 125 -8.72 8.62 7.16
C GLY A 125 -9.45 9.21 8.37
N THR A 126 -10.12 8.40 9.18
CA THR A 126 -10.64 8.89 10.48
C THR A 126 -9.51 9.35 11.42
N ALA A 127 -8.25 8.96 11.14
CA ALA A 127 -7.04 9.41 11.83
C ALA A 127 -6.03 10.19 10.93
N LEU A 128 -6.44 10.60 9.71
CA LEU A 128 -5.53 11.09 8.66
C LEU A 128 -4.74 12.37 9.01
N GLU A 129 -5.17 13.13 10.03
CA GLU A 129 -4.48 14.36 10.46
C GLU A 129 -3.03 14.10 10.91
N ASN A 130 -2.72 12.89 11.41
CA ASN A 130 -1.36 12.52 11.82
C ASN A 130 -0.55 11.92 10.66
N PHE A 131 -1.20 11.29 9.69
CA PHE A 131 -0.52 10.60 8.57
C PHE A 131 -0.10 11.55 7.45
N GLN A 132 -0.85 12.64 7.26
CA GLN A 132 -0.44 13.72 6.37
C GLN A 132 0.90 14.37 6.76
N GLN A 133 1.37 14.23 8.02
CA GLN A 133 2.72 14.68 8.40
C GLN A 133 3.82 13.71 7.93
N LEU A 134 3.56 12.40 7.91
CA LEU A 134 4.48 11.39 7.37
C LEU A 134 4.64 11.51 5.85
N PHE A 135 3.55 11.85 5.14
CA PHE A 135 3.54 11.96 3.66
C PHE A 135 3.53 13.40 3.13
N ARG A 136 3.74 14.41 4.00
CA ARG A 136 3.75 15.84 3.63
C ARG A 136 4.82 16.22 2.61
N ILE A 137 5.71 15.30 2.26
CA ILE A 137 6.71 15.46 1.21
C ILE A 137 6.10 15.23 -0.19
N MET A 138 5.00 14.47 -0.34
CA MET A 138 4.48 14.10 -1.68
C MET A 138 3.25 14.88 -2.17
N THR A 139 2.51 15.57 -1.30
CA THR A 139 1.40 16.43 -1.76
C THR A 139 1.87 17.79 -2.29
N TYR A 140 3.15 18.15 -2.12
CA TYR A 140 3.67 19.43 -2.60
C TYR A 140 4.07 19.44 -4.08
N GLU A 141 4.14 18.30 -4.77
CA GLU A 141 4.51 18.25 -6.20
C GLU A 141 3.41 17.75 -7.14
N MET A 142 2.25 17.35 -6.62
CA MET A 142 1.08 17.02 -7.44
C MET A 142 0.07 18.18 -7.57
N GLU A 143 0.51 19.42 -7.38
CA GLU A 143 -0.05 20.52 -8.19
C GLU A 143 0.38 20.29 -9.64
N TYR A 144 -0.24 19.31 -10.31
CA TYR A 144 -0.39 19.42 -11.74
C TYR A 144 -1.07 20.77 -11.97
N PRO A 145 -0.45 21.73 -12.69
CA PRO A 145 -1.24 22.82 -13.22
C PRO A 145 -2.30 22.12 -14.06
N VAL A 146 -3.55 22.17 -13.59
CA VAL A 146 -4.70 21.97 -14.46
C VAL A 146 -4.39 22.92 -15.60
N ASN A 147 -3.99 22.36 -16.74
CA ASN A 147 -3.79 23.10 -17.96
C ASN A 147 -5.12 23.81 -18.19
N ARG A 148 -5.20 25.06 -17.74
CA ARG A 148 -6.08 26.03 -18.36
C ARG A 148 -5.60 25.98 -19.79
N PHE A 149 -6.40 25.35 -20.64
CA PHE A 149 -6.38 25.62 -22.06
C PHE A 149 -6.50 27.15 -22.17
N THR A 150 -5.37 27.83 -22.19
CA THR A 150 -5.27 29.16 -22.73
C THR A 150 -5.63 28.95 -24.18
N ALA A 151 -6.81 29.44 -24.55
CA ALA A 151 -7.21 29.58 -25.93
C ALA A 151 -6.02 30.15 -26.70
N ILE A 152 -5.55 29.42 -27.71
CA ILE A 152 -4.57 29.93 -28.65
C ILE A 152 -5.24 31.13 -29.32
N PRO A 153 -4.74 32.36 -29.14
CA PRO A 153 -5.30 33.51 -29.83
C PRO A 153 -5.02 33.32 -31.32
N GLY A 154 -6.05 33.03 -32.12
CA GLY A 154 -5.91 32.98 -33.58
C GLY A 154 -6.66 31.88 -34.32
N ILE A 155 -7.35 30.95 -33.65
CA ILE A 155 -8.23 30.01 -34.35
C ILE A 155 -9.64 30.61 -34.38
N GLN A 156 -9.96 31.31 -35.47
CA GLN A 156 -11.35 31.67 -35.78
C GLN A 156 -12.12 30.41 -36.18
N GLU A 157 -13.24 30.15 -35.50
CA GLU A 157 -14.21 29.15 -35.95
C GLU A 157 -14.78 29.58 -37.32
N PRO A 158 -15.05 28.61 -38.22
CA PRO A 158 -15.63 28.91 -39.51
C PRO A 158 -17.07 29.42 -39.31
N SER A 159 -17.35 30.59 -39.87
CA SER A 159 -18.70 31.16 -39.93
C SER A 159 -19.53 30.42 -40.98
N ASP A 160 -20.70 29.93 -40.57
CA ASP A 160 -21.80 29.49 -41.43
C ASP A 160 -22.40 30.67 -42.23
#